data_AF-A0A969CCU4-F1
#
_entry.id   AF-A0A969CCU4-F1
#
_cell.length_a   1.000
_cell.length_b   1.000
_cell.length_c   1.000
_cell.angle_alpha   90.00
_cell.angle_beta   90.00
_cell.angle_gamma   90.00
#
_symmetry.space_group_name_H-M   'P 1'
#
loop_
_entity.id
_entity.type
_entity.pdbx_description
1 polymer ?
#
loop_
_entity_poly.entity_id
_entity_poly.type
_entity_poly.pdbx_seq_one_letter_code
_entity_poly.pdbx_strand_id
1 'polypeptide(L)'
;MVIAFGREICGNLDSAESREWLVTNGIGGYASGTIGGLLTRRYHGLLVAALKPPLGRTLMLAKLDETAVYNDRAYPLYTNRWADGTIEPQGYKYIESFHLEGTTPVWRFALADAILEKRIWMQQSANTTYIQYRLHRASQPIALAVKALVNYRDYHHMTSADDWPIAVETLLQGVCVTAFTAAAPLYLLADAPAEAKFRVSTPLYNWHYGFDLAAERRRGLECCEDHLHAATFHFTIAPGESLTLAASTAKNPDLDGTAALEMRRAGDLEVLQKWPKAGDSPDWIEQLVLAADQFIVKRPLPGEPEGKTIIAGYPWFSDWGRDTMISLPGLTICTGRGEIARSILRTFARYVDRGMLPNRFPDAGGAPEYNTADATLWYFEAIRAYVDATGDDRLLGEL
;
A
#
# COMPACT_ATOMS: atom_id res chain seq x y z
N MET A 1 19.74 5.44 7.53
CA MET A 1 18.53 5.51 6.68
C MET A 1 18.94 5.16 5.27
N VAL A 2 18.54 4.00 4.77
CA VAL A 2 19.14 3.40 3.56
C VAL A 2 18.53 3.96 2.28
N ILE A 3 17.22 4.25 2.30
CA ILE A 3 16.49 4.77 1.16
C ILE A 3 16.09 6.21 1.49
N ALA A 4 16.90 7.14 0.99
CA ALA A 4 16.68 8.57 1.09
C ALA A 4 17.12 9.24 -0.22
N PHE A 5 16.29 10.15 -0.70
CA PHE A 5 16.48 10.87 -1.96
C PHE A 5 16.22 12.36 -1.71
N GLY A 6 17.16 13.19 -2.14
CA GLY A 6 17.01 14.64 -2.10
C GLY A 6 16.37 15.17 -3.38
N ARG A 7 16.41 16.50 -3.50
CA ARG A 7 15.83 17.24 -4.62
C ARG A 7 16.44 16.87 -5.97
N GLU A 8 17.67 16.39 -5.99
CA GLU A 8 18.37 15.92 -7.20
C GLU A 8 17.68 14.72 -7.86
N ILE A 9 17.03 13.86 -7.07
CA ILE A 9 16.22 12.74 -7.57
C ILE A 9 14.75 13.13 -7.62
N CYS A 10 14.20 13.68 -6.53
CA CYS A 10 12.77 13.95 -6.40
C CYS A 10 12.28 15.07 -7.35
N GLY A 11 13.13 16.06 -7.62
CA GLY A 11 12.83 17.17 -8.53
C GLY A 11 13.06 16.88 -10.01
N ASN A 12 13.51 15.67 -10.36
CA ASN A 12 13.65 15.20 -11.75
C ASN A 12 12.58 14.16 -12.04
N LEU A 13 11.69 14.45 -13.00
CA LEU A 13 10.52 13.62 -13.26
C LEU A 13 10.88 12.18 -13.62
N ASP A 14 11.78 11.97 -14.58
CA ASP A 14 12.19 10.63 -15.03
C ASP A 14 12.77 9.79 -13.86
N SER A 15 13.53 10.43 -12.98
CA SER A 15 14.10 9.80 -11.79
C SER A 15 13.05 9.52 -10.71
N ALA A 16 12.13 10.44 -10.47
CA ALA A 16 11.09 10.30 -9.45
C ALA A 16 9.99 9.32 -9.86
N GLU A 17 9.68 9.21 -11.15
CA GLU A 17 8.62 8.33 -11.67
C GLU A 17 9.05 6.88 -11.84
N SER A 18 10.36 6.65 -11.99
CA SER A 18 10.94 5.30 -12.11
C SER A 18 11.14 4.63 -10.75
N ARG A 19 10.95 5.36 -9.64
CA ARG A 19 11.08 4.86 -8.27
C ARG A 19 9.71 4.72 -7.64
N GLU A 20 9.41 3.52 -7.18
CA GLU A 20 8.11 3.16 -6.62
C GLU A 20 8.25 2.82 -5.13
N TRP A 21 7.19 3.07 -4.37
CA TRP A 21 7.08 2.68 -2.97
C TRP A 21 5.90 1.72 -2.78
N LEU A 22 5.98 0.89 -1.75
CA LEU A 22 4.98 -0.10 -1.38
C LEU A 22 4.78 -0.09 0.12
N VAL A 23 3.52 -0.08 0.57
CA VAL A 23 3.12 -0.44 1.93
C VAL A 23 2.03 -1.50 1.87
N THR A 24 2.07 -2.47 2.77
CA THR A 24 1.13 -3.59 2.80
C THR A 24 0.49 -3.71 4.18
N ASN A 25 -0.63 -4.42 4.24
CA ASN A 25 -1.43 -4.59 5.46
C ASN A 25 -1.44 -6.04 6.01
N GLY A 26 -0.59 -6.93 5.48
CA GLY A 26 -0.52 -8.32 5.94
C GLY A 26 -1.75 -9.18 5.62
N ILE A 27 -2.69 -8.69 4.80
CA ILE A 27 -3.88 -9.44 4.34
C ILE A 27 -4.03 -9.40 2.81
N GLY A 28 -2.93 -9.11 2.09
CA GLY A 28 -2.92 -9.05 0.62
C GLY A 28 -3.28 -7.69 0.03
N GLY A 29 -3.80 -6.76 0.81
CA GLY A 29 -4.05 -5.37 0.42
C GLY A 29 -2.77 -4.52 0.52
N TYR A 30 -2.72 -3.45 -0.27
CA TYR A 30 -1.54 -2.59 -0.34
C TYR A 30 -1.88 -1.17 -0.79
N ALA A 31 -0.92 -0.27 -0.59
CA ALA A 31 -0.83 1.01 -1.26
C ALA A 31 0.53 1.14 -1.96
N SER A 32 0.54 1.71 -3.15
CA SER A 32 1.76 1.91 -3.93
C SER A 32 1.63 3.08 -4.89
N GLY A 33 2.77 3.65 -5.27
CA GLY A 33 2.85 4.72 -6.23
C GLY A 33 4.29 5.08 -6.55
N THR A 34 4.47 6.13 -7.35
CA THR A 34 5.79 6.70 -7.62
C THR A 34 6.20 7.71 -6.55
N ILE A 35 7.50 7.99 -6.42
CA ILE A 35 7.99 9.11 -5.58
C ILE A 35 7.45 10.45 -6.10
N GLY A 36 7.37 10.63 -7.43
CA GLY A 36 6.85 11.85 -8.06
C GLY A 36 5.34 12.06 -7.92
N GLY A 37 4.62 11.09 -7.33
CA GLY A 37 3.18 11.15 -7.08
C GLY A 37 2.30 10.96 -8.32
N LEU A 38 2.86 10.64 -9.49
CA LEU A 38 2.07 10.30 -10.67
C LEU A 38 1.71 8.81 -10.71
N LEU A 39 0.57 8.52 -11.32
CA LEU A 39 0.16 7.16 -11.66
C LEU A 39 0.87 6.76 -12.95
N THR A 40 1.64 5.68 -12.93
CA THR A 40 2.25 5.10 -14.15
C THR A 40 1.76 3.67 -14.42
N ARG A 41 1.10 3.06 -13.45
CA ARG A 41 0.58 1.69 -13.49
C ARG A 41 -0.88 1.63 -13.08
N ARG A 42 -1.61 0.64 -13.60
CA ARG A 42 -3.00 0.34 -13.14
C ARG A 42 -3.03 -0.24 -11.71
N TYR A 43 -1.87 -0.50 -11.15
CA TYR A 43 -1.67 -1.08 -9.83
C TYR A 43 -1.36 -0.04 -8.76
N HIS A 44 -1.16 1.23 -9.15
CA HIS A 44 -0.98 2.34 -8.22
C HIS A 44 -2.31 2.69 -7.56
N GLY A 45 -2.23 3.03 -6.27
CA GLY A 45 -3.39 3.26 -5.45
C GLY A 45 -2.97 3.55 -4.01
N LEU A 46 -3.70 4.45 -3.35
CA LEU A 46 -3.59 4.65 -1.91
C LEU A 46 -4.40 3.61 -1.12
N LEU A 47 -5.36 2.93 -1.75
CA LEU A 47 -5.98 1.74 -1.19
C LEU A 47 -6.35 0.76 -2.31
N VAL A 48 -5.56 -0.29 -2.45
CA VAL A 48 -5.91 -1.51 -3.17
C VAL A 48 -6.30 -2.56 -2.12
N ALA A 49 -7.60 -2.63 -1.83
CA ALA A 49 -8.15 -3.43 -0.74
C ALA A 49 -8.26 -4.91 -1.14
N ALA A 50 -7.77 -5.83 -0.33
CA ALA A 50 -8.06 -7.25 -0.49
C ALA A 50 -9.45 -7.53 0.11
N LEU A 51 -10.49 -7.56 -0.72
CA LEU A 51 -11.88 -7.80 -0.28
C LEU A 51 -12.15 -9.29 0.03
N LYS A 52 -11.26 -10.19 -0.39
CA LYS A 52 -11.27 -11.62 -0.07
C LYS A 52 -9.87 -12.08 0.35
N PRO A 53 -9.33 -11.62 1.49
CA PRO A 53 -7.92 -11.84 1.86
C PRO A 53 -7.41 -13.28 1.67
N PRO A 54 -6.20 -13.46 1.11
CA PRO A 54 -5.28 -12.43 0.61
C PRO A 54 -5.57 -11.93 -0.82
N LEU A 55 -6.71 -12.30 -1.40
CA LEU A 55 -7.11 -12.09 -2.79
C LEU A 55 -8.23 -11.04 -2.92
N GLY A 56 -8.80 -10.93 -4.13
CA GLY A 56 -9.90 -10.00 -4.41
C GLY A 56 -9.48 -8.55 -4.26
N ARG A 57 -8.30 -8.21 -4.79
CA ARG A 57 -7.71 -6.87 -4.71
C ARG A 57 -8.50 -5.90 -5.58
N THR A 58 -9.04 -4.85 -4.96
CA THR A 58 -9.88 -3.84 -5.61
C THR A 58 -9.28 -2.45 -5.37
N LEU A 59 -9.03 -1.70 -6.45
CA LEU A 59 -8.63 -0.30 -6.34
C LEU A 59 -9.82 0.53 -5.88
N MET A 60 -9.72 1.13 -4.69
CA MET A 60 -10.79 1.93 -4.08
C MET A 60 -10.42 3.41 -4.00
N LEU A 61 -9.18 3.73 -3.60
CA LEU A 61 -8.64 5.09 -3.60
C LEU A 61 -7.42 5.13 -4.53
N ALA A 62 -7.56 5.76 -5.69
CA ALA A 62 -6.48 5.87 -6.67
C ALA A 62 -5.40 6.82 -6.17
N LYS A 63 -5.79 8.03 -5.80
CA LYS A 63 -4.85 9.08 -5.42
C LYS A 63 -5.53 10.21 -4.65
N LEU A 64 -4.72 10.97 -3.91
CA LEU A 64 -5.07 12.29 -3.42
C LEU A 64 -4.28 13.35 -4.20
N ASP A 65 -4.97 14.34 -4.75
CA ASP A 65 -4.38 15.49 -5.43
C ASP A 65 -4.42 16.70 -4.47
N GLU A 66 -3.29 17.01 -3.82
CA GLU A 66 -3.21 18.03 -2.78
C GLU A 66 -2.76 19.39 -3.29
N THR A 67 -3.48 20.45 -2.92
CA THR A 67 -3.08 21.84 -3.18
C THR A 67 -2.94 22.58 -1.86
N ALA A 68 -1.73 23.01 -1.53
CA ALA A 68 -1.46 23.86 -0.38
C ALA A 68 -1.57 25.34 -0.79
N VAL A 69 -2.23 26.15 0.03
CA VAL A 69 -2.26 27.61 -0.09
C VAL A 69 -1.47 28.20 1.07
N TYR A 70 -0.43 28.95 0.74
CA TYR A 70 0.50 29.54 1.69
C TYR A 70 1.07 30.85 1.15
N ASN A 71 1.09 31.92 1.96
CA ASN A 71 1.45 33.28 1.52
C ASN A 71 0.67 33.72 0.26
N ASP A 72 -0.66 33.52 0.26
CA ASP A 72 -1.57 33.82 -0.86
C ASP A 72 -1.22 33.15 -2.20
N ARG A 73 -0.36 32.12 -2.17
CA ARG A 73 0.04 31.35 -3.34
C ARG A 73 -0.41 29.90 -3.22
N ALA A 74 -0.95 29.37 -4.31
CA ALA A 74 -1.28 27.96 -4.45
C ALA A 74 -0.06 27.15 -4.91
N TYR A 75 0.13 26.00 -4.27
CA TYR A 75 1.17 25.01 -4.56
C TYR A 75 0.50 23.65 -4.77
N PRO A 76 0.28 23.22 -6.02
CA PRO A 76 -0.16 21.85 -6.29
C PRO A 76 1.00 20.89 -5.99
N LEU A 77 0.81 20.00 -5.01
CA LEU A 77 1.82 19.06 -4.52
C LEU A 77 1.77 17.70 -5.22
N TYR A 78 0.90 17.58 -6.23
CA TYR A 78 0.66 16.37 -6.99
C TYR A 78 1.16 16.51 -8.43
N THR A 79 1.43 15.38 -9.08
CA THR A 79 1.80 15.31 -10.49
C THR A 79 0.84 14.40 -11.23
N ASN A 80 0.32 14.84 -12.38
CA ASN A 80 -0.51 14.03 -13.27
C ASN A 80 0.07 14.05 -14.69
N ARG A 81 -0.08 12.94 -15.40
CA ARG A 81 0.21 12.83 -16.83
C ARG A 81 -1.07 12.46 -17.55
N TRP A 82 -1.34 13.16 -18.64
CA TRP A 82 -2.56 13.02 -19.43
C TRP A 82 -2.29 12.29 -20.74
N ALA A 83 -3.34 11.73 -21.35
CA ALA A 83 -3.24 10.91 -22.56
C ALA A 83 -2.62 11.64 -23.76
N ASP A 84 -2.72 12.97 -23.81
CA ASP A 84 -2.09 13.84 -24.81
C ASP A 84 -0.58 14.08 -24.56
N GLY A 85 -0.04 13.54 -23.48
CA GLY A 85 1.34 13.71 -23.05
C GLY A 85 1.58 14.89 -22.12
N THR A 86 0.55 15.69 -21.81
CA THR A 86 0.66 16.84 -20.90
C THR A 86 0.98 16.37 -19.49
N ILE A 87 1.92 17.07 -18.83
CA ILE A 87 2.30 16.80 -17.43
C ILE A 87 2.03 18.06 -16.62
N GLU A 88 0.84 18.09 -16.00
CA GLU A 88 0.35 19.21 -15.22
C GLU A 88 -0.64 18.71 -14.14
N PRO A 89 -0.52 19.17 -12.88
CA PRO A 89 0.55 20.01 -12.36
C PRO A 89 1.88 19.26 -12.18
N GLN A 90 2.93 20.01 -11.87
CA GLN A 90 4.30 19.50 -11.72
C GLN A 90 4.73 19.48 -10.26
N GLY A 91 3.90 18.89 -9.39
CA GLY A 91 4.09 18.89 -7.94
C GLY A 91 5.39 18.25 -7.47
N TYR A 92 5.96 17.32 -8.25
CA TYR A 92 7.27 16.72 -7.98
C TYR A 92 8.38 17.77 -7.78
N LYS A 93 8.26 18.95 -8.39
CA LYS A 93 9.23 20.06 -8.23
C LYS A 93 9.28 20.65 -6.82
N TYR A 94 8.23 20.46 -6.03
CA TYR A 94 8.14 20.91 -4.64
C TYR A 94 8.63 19.86 -3.64
N ILE A 95 8.91 18.63 -4.08
CA ILE A 95 9.47 17.59 -3.19
C ILE A 95 10.92 17.94 -2.89
N GLU A 96 11.19 18.32 -1.64
CA GLU A 96 12.53 18.55 -1.12
C GLU A 96 13.26 17.23 -0.87
N SER A 97 12.56 16.26 -0.28
CA SER A 97 13.12 14.94 -0.02
C SER A 97 12.04 13.86 0.07
N PHE A 98 12.47 12.63 -0.21
CA PHE A 98 11.73 11.41 0.04
C PHE A 98 12.62 10.47 0.85
N HIS A 99 12.06 9.73 1.80
CA HIS A 99 12.74 8.63 2.44
C HIS A 99 11.78 7.58 2.98
N LEU A 100 12.32 6.42 3.34
CA LEU A 100 11.60 5.46 4.18
C LEU A 100 11.98 5.64 5.64
N GLU A 101 10.98 5.85 6.50
CA GLU A 101 11.10 5.67 7.95
C GLU A 101 10.60 4.25 8.28
N GLY A 102 11.55 3.33 8.45
CA GLY A 102 11.24 1.90 8.46
C GLY A 102 10.66 1.47 7.11
N THR A 103 9.38 1.12 7.11
CA THR A 103 8.59 0.80 5.89
C THR A 103 7.68 1.95 5.43
N THR A 104 7.61 3.05 6.19
CA THR A 104 6.70 4.17 5.92
C THR A 104 7.34 5.15 4.94
N PRO A 105 6.80 5.34 3.73
CA PRO A 105 7.25 6.40 2.84
C PRO A 105 6.88 7.79 3.37
N VAL A 106 7.87 8.69 3.33
CA VAL A 106 7.79 10.06 3.84
C VAL A 106 8.27 11.04 2.78
N TRP A 107 7.44 12.03 2.48
CA TRP A 107 7.79 13.16 1.59
C TRP A 107 7.88 14.43 2.41
N ARG A 108 8.85 15.29 2.09
CA ARG A 108 8.86 16.69 2.54
C ARG A 108 8.72 17.60 1.34
N PHE A 109 7.76 18.53 1.43
CA PHE A 109 7.49 19.55 0.43
C PHE A 109 7.97 20.90 0.94
N ALA A 110 8.75 21.62 0.13
CA ALA A 110 9.21 22.97 0.44
C ALA A 110 8.34 24.02 -0.26
N LEU A 111 7.68 24.87 0.53
CA LEU A 111 6.72 25.88 0.10
C LEU A 111 7.11 27.25 0.66
N ALA A 112 7.93 28.00 -0.07
CA ALA A 112 8.61 29.19 0.46
C ALA A 112 9.43 28.86 1.74
N ASP A 113 9.07 29.38 2.91
CA ASP A 113 9.71 29.06 4.19
C ASP A 113 9.05 27.88 4.95
N ALA A 114 7.97 27.31 4.40
CA ALA A 114 7.25 26.21 5.01
C ALA A 114 7.74 24.83 4.54
N ILE A 115 7.75 23.86 5.47
CA ILE A 115 8.02 22.44 5.22
C ILE A 115 6.81 21.62 5.65
N LEU A 116 6.06 21.11 4.66
CA LEU A 116 4.95 20.20 4.86
C LEU A 116 5.42 18.76 4.62
N GLU A 117 5.24 17.88 5.59
CA GLU A 117 5.56 16.45 5.47
C GLU A 117 4.30 15.64 5.20
N LYS A 118 4.38 14.68 4.29
CA LYS A 118 3.35 13.67 4.02
C LYS A 118 3.88 12.29 4.37
N ARG A 119 3.07 11.48 5.04
CA ARG A 119 3.37 10.07 5.37
C ARG A 119 2.23 9.18 4.92
N ILE A 120 2.54 7.97 4.49
CA ILE A 120 1.53 6.96 4.12
C ILE A 120 1.90 5.64 4.78
N TRP A 121 0.96 5.02 5.50
CA TRP A 121 1.12 3.66 6.01
C TRP A 121 -0.22 2.93 6.06
N MET A 122 -0.19 1.61 6.22
CA MET A 122 -1.41 0.81 6.38
C MET A 122 -1.50 0.20 7.77
N GLN A 123 -2.73 0.04 8.25
CA GLN A 123 -3.03 -0.72 9.45
C GLN A 123 -2.81 -2.21 9.19
N GLN A 124 -2.10 -2.88 10.10
CA GLN A 124 -1.93 -4.33 9.99
C GLN A 124 -3.27 -5.06 10.16
N SER A 125 -3.51 -6.06 9.31
CA SER A 125 -4.73 -6.86 9.26
C SER A 125 -6.02 -6.12 8.89
N ALA A 126 -5.94 -4.91 8.32
CA ALA A 126 -7.12 -4.17 7.88
C ALA A 126 -6.90 -3.49 6.53
N ASN A 127 -7.94 -3.37 5.72
CA ASN A 127 -7.94 -2.52 4.52
C ASN A 127 -8.12 -1.06 4.94
N THR A 128 -7.12 -0.52 5.65
CA THR A 128 -7.06 0.87 6.11
C THR A 128 -5.70 1.46 5.77
N THR A 129 -5.68 2.55 5.00
CA THR A 129 -4.49 3.36 4.73
C THR A 129 -4.63 4.69 5.45
N TYR A 130 -3.59 5.08 6.16
CA TYR A 130 -3.45 6.40 6.77
C TYR A 130 -2.58 7.30 5.91
N ILE A 131 -3.03 8.52 5.69
CA ILE A 131 -2.29 9.59 5.00
C ILE A 131 -2.21 10.77 5.95
N GLN A 132 -1.03 11.03 6.49
CA GLN A 132 -0.82 12.13 7.44
C GLN A 132 -0.07 13.28 6.80
N TYR A 133 -0.52 14.49 7.09
CA TYR A 133 0.14 15.75 6.76
C TYR A 133 0.59 16.42 8.05
N ARG A 134 1.86 16.81 8.14
CA ARG A 134 2.41 17.52 9.31
C ARG A 134 3.16 18.77 8.87
N LEU A 135 2.83 19.91 9.44
CA LEU A 135 3.53 21.16 9.17
C LEU A 135 4.70 21.32 10.15
N HIS A 136 5.91 20.96 9.75
CA HIS A 136 7.07 20.99 10.65
C HIS A 136 7.58 22.40 10.91
N ARG A 137 7.55 23.24 9.89
CA ARG A 137 8.07 24.61 9.92
C ARG A 137 7.23 25.47 9.00
N ALA A 138 6.83 26.66 9.44
CA ALA A 138 6.27 27.73 8.63
C ALA A 138 6.13 29.00 9.49
N SER A 139 6.08 30.17 8.87
CA SER A 139 5.77 31.43 9.56
C SER A 139 4.28 31.61 9.86
N GLN A 140 3.40 30.86 9.16
CA GLN A 140 1.95 30.89 9.37
C GLN A 140 1.29 29.53 9.03
N PRO A 141 0.02 29.30 9.39
CA PRO A 141 -0.70 28.09 9.00
C PRO A 141 -0.80 27.91 7.47
N ILE A 142 -0.93 26.66 7.03
CA ILE A 142 -1.21 26.31 5.63
C ILE A 142 -2.67 25.88 5.51
N ALA A 143 -3.37 26.39 4.49
CA ALA A 143 -4.63 25.82 4.05
C ALA A 143 -4.36 24.71 3.03
N LEU A 144 -4.89 23.50 3.25
CA LEU A 144 -4.65 22.34 2.40
C LEU A 144 -5.98 21.84 1.83
N ALA A 145 -6.09 21.81 0.50
CA ALA A 145 -7.21 21.19 -0.20
C ALA A 145 -6.77 19.83 -0.78
N VAL A 146 -7.42 18.75 -0.37
CA VAL A 146 -7.06 17.37 -0.70
C VAL A 146 -8.19 16.76 -1.51
N LYS A 147 -8.01 16.68 -2.84
CA LYS A 147 -8.98 16.08 -3.76
C LYS A 147 -8.83 14.57 -3.77
N ALA A 148 -9.89 13.84 -3.46
CA ALA A 148 -9.91 12.38 -3.48
C ALA A 148 -10.38 11.83 -4.82
N LEU A 149 -9.48 11.13 -5.52
CA LEU A 149 -9.77 10.40 -6.75
C LEU A 149 -9.97 8.92 -6.43
N VAL A 150 -11.17 8.42 -6.71
CA VAL A 150 -11.61 7.07 -6.36
C VAL A 150 -11.86 6.22 -7.60
N ASN A 151 -11.86 4.92 -7.39
CA ASN A 151 -12.25 3.92 -8.37
C ASN A 151 -12.91 2.73 -7.64
N TYR A 152 -13.44 1.76 -8.37
CA TYR A 152 -13.88 0.47 -7.81
C TYR A 152 -13.72 -0.62 -8.87
N ARG A 153 -12.48 -1.06 -9.08
CA ARG A 153 -12.19 -2.08 -10.08
C ARG A 153 -11.23 -3.13 -9.58
N ASP A 154 -11.27 -4.29 -10.21
CA ASP A 154 -10.22 -5.29 -10.07
C ASP A 154 -8.85 -4.71 -10.48
N TYR A 155 -7.81 -5.10 -9.76
CA TYR A 155 -6.47 -4.56 -9.91
C TYR A 155 -5.79 -4.88 -11.26
N HIS A 156 -6.23 -5.93 -11.97
CA HIS A 156 -5.76 -6.24 -13.32
C HIS A 156 -6.53 -5.53 -14.43
N HIS A 157 -7.68 -4.94 -14.14
CA HIS A 157 -8.53 -4.26 -15.12
C HIS A 157 -8.28 -2.75 -15.14
N MET A 158 -8.92 -2.05 -16.07
CA MET A 158 -8.96 -0.59 -16.17
C MET A 158 -10.39 -0.08 -16.11
N THR A 159 -10.53 1.20 -15.80
CA THR A 159 -11.81 1.90 -15.78
C THR A 159 -11.81 2.98 -16.85
N SER A 160 -12.82 2.93 -17.73
CA SER A 160 -13.33 4.09 -18.46
C SER A 160 -14.47 4.72 -17.65
N ALA A 161 -14.62 6.03 -17.75
CA ALA A 161 -15.78 6.70 -17.20
C ALA A 161 -17.04 6.20 -17.92
N ASP A 162 -17.97 5.65 -17.15
CA ASP A 162 -19.27 5.11 -17.60
C ASP A 162 -20.36 5.50 -16.59
N ASP A 163 -21.62 5.08 -16.82
CA ASP A 163 -22.76 5.25 -15.90
C ASP A 163 -22.60 4.40 -14.62
N TRP A 164 -21.58 4.70 -13.81
CA TRP A 164 -21.41 4.12 -12.49
C TRP A 164 -22.36 4.81 -11.52
N PRO A 165 -23.30 4.10 -10.87
CA PRO A 165 -24.19 4.69 -9.88
C PRO A 165 -23.45 4.87 -8.54
N ILE A 166 -22.31 5.58 -8.56
CA ILE A 166 -21.54 5.88 -7.37
C ILE A 166 -22.37 6.82 -6.50
N ALA A 167 -22.64 6.38 -5.27
CA ALA A 167 -23.20 7.21 -4.21
C ALA A 167 -22.06 7.74 -3.34
N VAL A 168 -22.07 9.05 -3.09
CA VAL A 168 -21.18 9.70 -2.12
C VAL A 168 -22.04 10.31 -1.02
N GLU A 169 -21.92 9.74 0.18
CA GLU A 169 -22.62 10.21 1.38
C GLU A 169 -21.66 11.02 2.24
N THR A 170 -22.03 12.24 2.59
CA THR A 170 -21.25 13.07 3.53
C THR A 170 -21.49 12.59 4.96
N LEU A 171 -20.39 12.39 5.69
CA LEU A 171 -20.35 12.02 7.10
C LEU A 171 -19.75 13.18 7.90
N LEU A 172 -19.91 13.14 9.23
CA LEU A 172 -19.37 14.18 10.13
C LEU A 172 -17.86 14.41 9.92
N GLN A 173 -17.11 13.32 9.75
CA GLN A 173 -15.65 13.34 9.65
C GLN A 173 -15.14 13.08 8.23
N GLY A 174 -16.01 13.04 7.20
CA GLY A 174 -15.56 12.63 5.87
C GLY A 174 -16.67 12.25 4.91
N VAL A 175 -16.42 11.21 4.10
CA VAL A 175 -17.41 10.65 3.17
C VAL A 175 -17.40 9.13 3.19
N CYS A 176 -18.54 8.54 2.83
CA CYS A 176 -18.68 7.15 2.41
C CYS A 176 -18.94 7.12 0.90
N VAL A 177 -18.15 6.37 0.16
CA VAL A 177 -18.31 6.17 -1.28
C VAL A 177 -18.71 4.73 -1.53
N THR A 178 -19.87 4.52 -2.17
CA THR A 178 -20.38 3.20 -2.54
C THR A 178 -20.53 3.13 -4.05
N ALA A 179 -19.76 2.26 -4.70
CA ALA A 179 -19.73 2.20 -6.17
C ALA A 179 -21.02 1.67 -6.80
N PHE A 180 -21.66 0.70 -6.14
CA PHE A 180 -22.96 0.12 -6.47
C PHE A 180 -23.50 -0.61 -5.24
N THR A 181 -24.78 -1.00 -5.22
CA THR A 181 -25.49 -1.50 -4.02
C THR A 181 -24.80 -2.64 -3.27
N ALA A 182 -24.09 -3.53 -3.96
CA ALA A 182 -23.37 -4.67 -3.36
C ALA A 182 -21.86 -4.42 -3.18
N ALA A 183 -21.35 -3.24 -3.50
CA ALA A 183 -19.94 -2.90 -3.40
C ALA A 183 -19.52 -2.74 -1.93
N ALA A 184 -18.28 -3.11 -1.61
CA ALA A 184 -17.69 -2.72 -0.34
C ALA A 184 -17.55 -1.19 -0.32
N PRO A 185 -18.04 -0.49 0.71
CA PRO A 185 -17.92 0.95 0.79
C PRO A 185 -16.47 1.38 1.07
N LEU A 186 -16.07 2.51 0.48
CA LEU A 186 -14.87 3.24 0.88
C LEU A 186 -15.26 4.35 1.86
N TYR A 187 -14.79 4.26 3.09
CA TYR A 187 -14.84 5.35 4.06
C TYR A 187 -13.55 6.16 3.94
N LEU A 188 -13.66 7.45 3.66
CA LEU A 188 -12.54 8.38 3.69
C LEU A 188 -12.82 9.42 4.76
N LEU A 189 -12.16 9.25 5.91
CA LEU A 189 -12.45 9.97 7.14
C LEU A 189 -11.21 10.71 7.64
N ALA A 190 -11.38 11.90 8.19
CA ALA A 190 -10.32 12.68 8.81
C ALA A 190 -10.32 12.48 10.33
N ASP A 191 -9.14 12.52 10.93
CA ASP A 191 -8.92 12.63 12.38
C ASP A 191 -9.29 14.02 12.91
N ALA A 192 -10.36 14.62 12.39
CA ALA A 192 -10.63 16.04 12.59
C ALA A 192 -11.03 16.36 14.05
N PRO A 193 -10.27 17.24 14.73
CA PRO A 193 -10.76 17.96 15.90
C PRO A 193 -11.52 19.23 15.45
N ALA A 194 -12.67 19.51 16.07
CA ALA A 194 -13.53 20.71 15.97
C ALA A 194 -13.85 21.27 14.56
N GLU A 195 -15.12 21.61 14.34
CA GLU A 195 -15.70 22.05 13.04
C GLU A 195 -14.97 23.23 12.35
N ALA A 196 -14.22 24.06 13.09
CA ALA A 196 -13.58 25.27 12.55
C ALA A 196 -12.35 25.04 11.65
N LYS A 197 -11.72 23.85 11.68
CA LYS A 197 -10.49 23.55 10.90
C LYS A 197 -10.71 22.57 9.75
N PHE A 198 -11.94 22.10 9.57
CA PHE A 198 -12.26 20.98 8.70
C PHE A 198 -13.57 21.20 7.93
N ARG A 199 -13.55 20.97 6.63
CA ARG A 199 -14.77 20.81 5.83
C ARG A 199 -14.54 19.84 4.69
N VAL A 200 -15.63 19.23 4.23
CA VAL A 200 -15.64 18.39 3.04
C VAL A 200 -16.62 18.96 2.04
N SER A 201 -16.21 19.04 0.79
CA SER A 201 -17.07 19.38 -0.34
C SER A 201 -17.13 18.20 -1.30
N THR A 202 -18.32 17.78 -1.68
CA THR A 202 -18.55 16.74 -2.69
C THR A 202 -18.94 17.41 -4.01
N PRO A 203 -18.25 17.12 -5.13
CA PRO A 203 -18.69 17.59 -6.43
C PRO A 203 -19.92 16.77 -6.88
N LEU A 204 -20.74 17.36 -7.75
CA LEU A 204 -21.76 16.60 -8.47
C LEU A 204 -21.06 15.85 -9.62
N TYR A 205 -20.91 14.54 -9.46
CA TYR A 205 -20.55 13.59 -10.53
C TYR A 205 -19.42 14.07 -11.47
N ASN A 206 -18.21 14.25 -10.92
CA ASN A 206 -17.08 14.86 -11.63
C ASN A 206 -15.98 13.84 -11.94
N TRP A 207 -15.93 13.36 -13.19
CA TRP A 207 -14.87 12.46 -13.65
C TRP A 207 -13.65 13.24 -14.16
N HIS A 208 -12.48 12.73 -13.82
CA HIS A 208 -11.20 13.14 -14.40
C HIS A 208 -10.77 12.10 -15.42
N TYR A 209 -10.66 12.53 -16.66
CA TYR A 209 -10.43 11.65 -17.81
C TYR A 209 -8.97 11.62 -18.22
N GLY A 210 -8.54 10.47 -18.74
CA GLY A 210 -7.36 10.42 -19.58
C GLY A 210 -6.04 10.37 -18.82
N PHE A 211 -5.96 9.72 -17.65
CA PHE A 211 -4.68 9.51 -16.98
C PHE A 211 -3.80 8.56 -17.80
N ASP A 212 -2.58 9.00 -18.16
CA ASP A 212 -1.61 8.18 -18.86
C ASP A 212 -0.79 7.31 -17.91
N LEU A 213 -1.02 6.00 -17.98
CA LEU A 213 -0.25 4.97 -17.31
C LEU A 213 0.96 4.57 -18.14
N ALA A 214 2.01 5.39 -18.11
CA ALA A 214 3.18 5.25 -18.96
C ALA A 214 3.96 3.92 -18.80
N ALA A 215 3.88 3.25 -17.66
CA ALA A 215 4.49 1.93 -17.49
C ALA A 215 3.63 0.83 -18.15
N GLU A 216 2.31 0.95 -18.15
CA GLU A 216 1.44 0.03 -18.90
C GLU A 216 1.59 0.22 -20.41
N ARG A 217 1.72 1.48 -20.86
CA ARG A 217 2.01 1.80 -22.26
C ARG A 217 3.28 1.11 -22.76
N ARG A 218 4.36 1.16 -21.96
CA ARG A 218 5.63 0.47 -22.27
C ARG A 218 5.49 -1.06 -22.34
N ARG A 219 4.48 -1.63 -21.69
CA ARG A 219 4.16 -3.07 -21.72
C ARG A 219 3.21 -3.44 -22.87
N GLY A 220 2.76 -2.47 -23.67
CA GLY A 220 1.78 -2.70 -24.74
C GLY A 220 0.37 -3.01 -24.22
N LEU A 221 0.05 -2.59 -22.99
CA LEU A 221 -1.26 -2.77 -22.38
C LEU A 221 -2.12 -1.51 -22.54
N GLU A 222 -3.43 -1.61 -22.27
CA GLU A 222 -4.26 -0.43 -22.06
C GLU A 222 -3.61 0.48 -21.02
N CYS A 223 -3.57 1.78 -21.31
CA CYS A 223 -2.72 2.73 -20.60
C CYS A 223 -3.42 4.07 -20.31
N CYS A 224 -4.73 4.13 -20.48
CA CYS A 224 -5.53 5.33 -20.25
C CYS A 224 -6.64 5.00 -19.25
N GLU A 225 -6.68 5.69 -18.12
CA GLU A 225 -7.66 5.43 -17.07
C GLU A 225 -8.41 6.70 -16.65
N ASP A 226 -9.66 6.54 -16.25
CA ASP A 226 -10.47 7.62 -15.69
C ASP A 226 -10.72 7.38 -14.19
N HIS A 227 -10.83 8.46 -13.43
CA HIS A 227 -11.09 8.42 -11.99
C HIS A 227 -12.16 9.41 -11.57
N LEU A 228 -13.03 9.02 -10.63
CA LEU A 228 -14.05 9.91 -10.10
C LEU A 228 -13.46 10.79 -8.99
N HIS A 229 -13.70 12.10 -9.05
CA HIS A 229 -13.50 12.99 -7.91
C HIS A 229 -14.68 12.82 -6.94
N ALA A 230 -14.46 12.13 -5.83
CA ALA A 230 -15.51 11.86 -4.85
C ALA A 230 -15.72 13.00 -3.85
N ALA A 231 -14.63 13.61 -3.38
CA ALA A 231 -14.68 14.66 -2.37
C ALA A 231 -13.39 15.50 -2.39
N THR A 232 -13.48 16.72 -1.89
CA THR A 232 -12.31 17.54 -1.51
C THR A 232 -12.39 17.85 -0.03
N PHE A 233 -11.34 17.46 0.70
CA PHE A 233 -11.18 17.77 2.11
C PHE A 233 -10.39 19.07 2.22
N HIS A 234 -10.84 19.99 3.07
CA HIS A 234 -10.14 21.25 3.31
C HIS A 234 -9.72 21.33 4.76
N PHE A 235 -8.44 21.63 4.97
CA PHE A 235 -7.80 21.67 6.27
C PHE A 235 -7.07 22.98 6.47
N THR A 236 -6.92 23.41 7.72
CA THR A 236 -5.91 24.39 8.11
C THR A 236 -4.96 23.74 9.11
N ILE A 237 -3.68 23.69 8.77
CA ILE A 237 -2.64 23.05 9.60
C ILE A 237 -1.72 24.15 10.13
N ALA A 238 -1.68 24.33 11.45
CA ALA A 238 -0.75 25.26 12.08
C ALA A 238 0.66 24.65 12.24
N PRO A 239 1.73 25.45 12.37
CA PRO A 239 3.07 24.92 12.63
C PRO A 239 3.09 24.01 13.87
N GLY A 240 3.65 22.81 13.72
CA GLY A 240 3.70 21.78 14.75
C GLY A 240 2.49 20.84 14.79
N GLU A 241 1.38 21.17 14.12
CA GLU A 241 0.18 20.33 14.04
C GLU A 241 0.28 19.31 12.90
N SER A 242 -0.51 18.25 13.02
CA SER A 242 -0.73 17.24 12.00
C SER A 242 -2.20 16.94 11.81
N LEU A 243 -2.53 16.41 10.64
CA LEU A 243 -3.85 15.90 10.30
C LEU A 243 -3.71 14.60 9.52
N THR A 244 -4.59 13.64 9.79
CA THR A 244 -4.58 12.30 9.21
C THR A 244 -5.90 12.00 8.53
N LEU A 245 -5.82 11.49 7.29
CA LEU A 245 -6.93 10.86 6.59
C LEU A 245 -6.79 9.34 6.71
N ALA A 246 -7.87 8.65 7.07
CA ALA A 246 -8.02 7.21 7.02
C ALA A 246 -8.92 6.84 5.83
N ALA A 247 -8.36 6.12 4.86
CA ALA A 247 -9.09 5.46 3.78
C ALA A 247 -9.32 3.99 4.17
N SER A 248 -10.56 3.57 4.39
CA SER A 248 -10.87 2.25 4.93
C SER A 248 -12.09 1.58 4.29
N THR A 249 -12.13 0.25 4.29
CA THR A 249 -13.39 -0.50 4.06
C THR A 249 -14.23 -0.67 5.33
N ALA A 250 -13.68 -0.34 6.51
CA ALA A 250 -14.39 -0.40 7.77
C ALA A 250 -15.14 0.92 8.03
N LYS A 251 -16.36 0.83 8.55
CA LYS A 251 -17.21 2.01 8.84
C LYS A 251 -16.63 2.93 9.92
N ASN A 252 -16.02 2.33 10.93
CA ASN A 252 -15.44 3.02 12.07
C ASN A 252 -13.96 2.62 12.20
N PRO A 253 -13.08 3.04 11.28
CA PRO A 253 -11.65 2.82 11.44
C PRO A 253 -11.15 3.61 12.66
N ASP A 254 -10.04 3.19 13.25
CA ASP A 254 -9.36 4.03 14.24
C ASP A 254 -8.86 5.30 13.54
N LEU A 255 -9.28 6.45 14.04
CA LEU A 255 -8.91 7.76 13.47
C LEU A 255 -7.75 8.40 14.21
N ASP A 256 -7.24 7.82 15.31
CA ASP A 256 -6.04 8.35 15.96
C ASP A 256 -4.80 8.02 15.11
N GLY A 257 -4.48 8.93 14.18
CA GLY A 257 -3.33 8.80 13.31
C GLY A 257 -1.99 8.77 14.06
N THR A 258 -1.92 9.34 15.26
CA THR A 258 -0.70 9.30 16.08
C THR A 258 -0.52 7.90 16.66
N ALA A 259 -1.55 7.37 17.31
CA ALA A 259 -1.52 6.00 17.83
C ALA A 259 -1.29 4.96 16.71
N ALA A 260 -1.96 5.13 15.57
CA ALA A 260 -1.79 4.26 14.41
C ALA A 260 -0.35 4.29 13.84
N LEU A 261 0.31 5.45 13.83
CA LEU A 261 1.70 5.57 13.39
C LEU A 261 2.66 4.90 14.39
N GLU A 262 2.45 5.09 15.69
CA GLU A 262 3.24 4.41 16.72
C GLU A 262 3.09 2.89 16.66
N MET A 263 1.89 2.38 16.39
CA MET A 263 1.67 0.95 16.14
C MET A 263 2.45 0.45 14.91
N ARG A 264 2.53 1.23 13.83
CA ARG A 264 3.35 0.87 12.65
C ARG A 264 4.83 0.81 13.00
N ARG A 265 5.34 1.81 13.71
CA ARG A 265 6.76 1.86 14.16
C ARG A 265 7.10 0.72 15.09
N ALA A 266 6.21 0.40 16.03
CA ALA A 266 6.37 -0.74 16.93
C ALA A 266 6.42 -2.07 16.16
N GLY A 267 5.59 -2.24 15.12
CA GLY A 267 5.63 -3.42 14.25
C GLY A 267 6.97 -3.56 13.50
N ASP A 268 7.47 -2.47 12.91
CA ASP A 268 8.78 -2.46 12.24
C ASP A 268 9.90 -2.83 13.22
N LEU A 269 9.85 -2.28 14.44
CA LEU A 269 10.81 -2.58 15.49
C LEU A 269 10.74 -4.05 15.96
N GLU A 270 9.54 -4.61 16.10
CA GLU A 270 9.36 -6.03 16.48
C GLU A 270 10.00 -6.96 15.44
N VAL A 271 9.82 -6.68 14.15
CA VAL A 271 10.45 -7.44 13.06
C VAL A 271 11.98 -7.38 13.17
N LEU A 272 12.55 -6.18 13.40
CA LEU A 272 13.99 -6.01 13.55
C LEU A 272 14.55 -6.64 14.83
N GLN A 273 13.78 -6.66 15.93
CA GLN A 273 14.19 -7.29 17.19
C GLN A 273 14.27 -8.82 17.11
N LYS A 274 13.42 -9.44 16.29
CA LYS A 274 13.46 -10.90 16.05
C LYS A 274 14.61 -11.32 15.13
N TRP A 275 15.09 -10.41 14.29
CA TRP A 275 16.16 -10.71 13.36
C TRP A 275 17.48 -10.97 14.11
N PRO A 276 18.10 -12.16 13.95
CA PRO A 276 19.40 -12.46 14.55
C PRO A 276 20.51 -11.68 13.83
N LYS A 277 20.62 -10.37 14.13
CA LYS A 277 21.56 -9.46 13.51
C LYS A 277 22.99 -9.98 13.69
N ALA A 278 23.66 -10.26 12.57
CA ALA A 278 25.04 -10.72 12.58
C ALA A 278 25.98 -9.51 12.67
N GLY A 279 26.60 -9.27 13.84
CA GLY A 279 27.64 -8.26 14.04
C GLY A 279 27.33 -6.89 13.40
N ASP A 280 28.30 -6.36 12.66
CA ASP A 280 28.22 -5.08 11.92
C ASP A 280 27.44 -5.20 10.59
N SER A 281 26.27 -5.85 10.62
CA SER A 281 25.41 -5.94 9.43
C SER A 281 25.08 -4.55 8.88
N PRO A 282 25.30 -4.29 7.58
CA PRO A 282 25.01 -3.00 6.98
C PRO A 282 23.53 -2.60 7.10
N ASP A 283 23.24 -1.29 7.23
CA ASP A 283 21.88 -0.77 7.34
C ASP A 283 20.94 -1.28 6.22
N TRP A 284 21.46 -1.51 5.01
CA TRP A 284 20.62 -1.99 3.88
C TRP A 284 20.05 -3.38 4.09
N ILE A 285 20.68 -4.20 4.94
CA ILE A 285 20.12 -5.50 5.35
C ILE A 285 18.89 -5.29 6.24
N GLU A 286 18.90 -4.30 7.16
CA GLU A 286 17.72 -3.97 7.98
C GLU A 286 16.51 -3.64 7.09
N GLN A 287 16.75 -2.89 6.01
CA GLN A 287 15.70 -2.58 5.04
C GLN A 287 15.17 -3.84 4.33
N LEU A 288 16.04 -4.81 4.00
CA LEU A 288 15.60 -6.08 3.42
C LEU A 288 14.79 -6.92 4.39
N VAL A 289 15.14 -6.92 5.68
CA VAL A 289 14.39 -7.61 6.74
C VAL A 289 12.99 -7.02 6.89
N LEU A 290 12.88 -5.69 6.88
CA LEU A 290 11.60 -5.00 6.88
C LEU A 290 10.79 -5.28 5.58
N ALA A 291 11.44 -5.23 4.42
CA ALA A 291 10.80 -5.53 3.14
C ALA A 291 10.28 -6.98 3.09
N ALA A 292 11.00 -7.94 3.70
CA ALA A 292 10.59 -9.33 3.76
C ALA A 292 9.23 -9.52 4.47
N ASP A 293 8.96 -8.72 5.51
CA ASP A 293 7.66 -8.74 6.21
C ASP A 293 6.48 -8.37 5.30
N GLN A 294 6.71 -7.48 4.33
CA GLN A 294 5.63 -6.96 3.48
C GLN A 294 4.96 -8.02 2.60
N PHE A 295 5.64 -9.15 2.33
CA PHE A 295 5.12 -10.25 1.51
C PHE A 295 4.41 -11.33 2.32
N ILE A 296 4.56 -11.36 3.65
CA ILE A 296 3.92 -12.34 4.53
C ILE A 296 2.49 -11.89 4.80
N VAL A 297 1.51 -12.72 4.43
CA VAL A 297 0.09 -12.39 4.59
C VAL A 297 -0.70 -13.50 5.28
N LYS A 298 -1.83 -13.13 5.89
CA LYS A 298 -2.79 -14.08 6.44
C LYS A 298 -3.49 -14.84 5.31
N ARG A 299 -3.59 -16.16 5.47
CA ARG A 299 -4.36 -17.08 4.64
C ARG A 299 -5.18 -18.00 5.54
N PRO A 300 -6.31 -17.52 6.09
CA PRO A 300 -7.15 -18.35 6.95
C PRO A 300 -7.70 -19.54 6.16
N LEU A 301 -7.54 -20.74 6.71
CA LEU A 301 -8.13 -21.98 6.18
C LEU A 301 -9.12 -22.57 7.19
N PRO A 302 -10.10 -23.40 6.75
CA PRO A 302 -10.90 -24.19 7.67
C PRO A 302 -10.01 -25.02 8.62
N GLY A 303 -10.10 -24.76 9.93
CA GLY A 303 -9.26 -25.40 10.95
C GLY A 303 -7.90 -24.75 11.22
N GLU A 304 -7.48 -23.77 10.42
CA GLU A 304 -6.25 -22.98 10.61
C GLU A 304 -6.52 -21.48 10.35
N PRO A 305 -7.23 -20.80 11.26
CA PRO A 305 -7.63 -19.39 11.07
C PRO A 305 -6.44 -18.42 11.03
N GLU A 306 -5.31 -18.79 11.65
CA GLU A 306 -4.07 -18.00 11.66
C GLU A 306 -3.05 -18.48 10.61
N GLY A 307 -3.52 -19.20 9.58
CA GLY A 307 -2.69 -19.63 8.46
C GLY A 307 -1.98 -18.46 7.78
N LYS A 308 -0.80 -18.73 7.23
CA LYS A 308 0.07 -17.73 6.60
C LYS A 308 0.48 -18.20 5.21
N THR A 309 0.74 -17.24 4.33
CA THR A 309 1.29 -17.48 3.00
C THR A 309 2.21 -16.33 2.59
N ILE A 310 2.88 -16.48 1.46
CA ILE A 310 3.77 -15.46 0.87
C ILE A 310 3.15 -15.00 -0.45
N ILE A 311 2.91 -13.70 -0.60
CA ILE A 311 2.61 -13.12 -1.90
C ILE A 311 3.87 -13.17 -2.76
N ALA A 312 3.80 -13.78 -3.94
CA ALA A 312 4.99 -14.00 -4.77
C ALA A 312 5.60 -12.70 -5.33
N GLY A 313 4.78 -11.66 -5.47
CA GLY A 313 5.26 -10.34 -5.87
C GLY A 313 4.12 -9.35 -6.06
N TYR A 314 4.19 -8.23 -5.34
CA TYR A 314 3.33 -7.11 -5.61
C TYR A 314 3.79 -6.38 -6.90
N PRO A 315 2.87 -5.88 -7.72
CA PRO A 315 1.41 -5.97 -7.55
C PRO A 315 0.77 -7.17 -8.24
N TRP A 316 1.49 -7.91 -9.10
CA TRP A 316 0.89 -8.81 -10.10
C TRP A 316 0.46 -10.19 -9.61
N PHE A 317 1.05 -10.70 -8.53
CA PHE A 317 0.93 -12.11 -8.19
C PHE A 317 0.12 -12.33 -6.91
N SER A 318 -0.59 -13.44 -6.88
CA SER A 318 -1.11 -14.08 -5.66
C SER A 318 0.02 -14.87 -4.97
N ASP A 319 -0.35 -15.79 -4.08
CA ASP A 319 0.57 -16.78 -3.54
C ASP A 319 0.79 -17.95 -4.50
N TRP A 320 2.08 -18.25 -4.75
CA TRP A 320 2.53 -19.25 -5.70
C TRP A 320 3.44 -20.24 -4.98
N GLY A 321 3.19 -21.55 -5.14
CA GLY A 321 3.86 -22.56 -4.33
C GLY A 321 5.36 -22.62 -4.53
N ARG A 322 5.83 -22.58 -5.79
CA ARG A 322 7.27 -22.57 -6.09
C ARG A 322 7.96 -21.38 -5.43
N ASP A 323 7.49 -20.17 -5.72
CA ASP A 323 8.06 -18.91 -5.23
C ASP A 323 8.03 -18.82 -3.70
N THR A 324 6.93 -19.30 -3.08
CA THR A 324 6.82 -19.42 -1.62
C THR A 324 7.95 -20.28 -1.08
N MET A 325 8.18 -21.48 -1.62
CA MET A 325 9.17 -22.41 -1.05
C MET A 325 10.60 -21.96 -1.28
N ILE A 326 10.89 -21.31 -2.41
CA ILE A 326 12.20 -20.70 -2.66
C ILE A 326 12.48 -19.55 -1.69
N SER A 327 11.49 -18.69 -1.45
CA SER A 327 11.68 -17.46 -0.65
C SER A 327 11.53 -17.67 0.85
N LEU A 328 10.83 -18.73 1.29
CA LEU A 328 10.50 -18.99 2.69
C LEU A 328 11.73 -18.91 3.62
N PRO A 329 12.89 -19.56 3.33
CA PRO A 329 14.04 -19.46 4.21
C PRO A 329 14.54 -18.02 4.39
N GLY A 330 14.65 -17.26 3.30
CA GLY A 330 15.10 -15.87 3.35
C GLY A 330 14.11 -14.96 4.07
N LEU A 331 12.81 -15.12 3.79
CA LEU A 331 11.77 -14.24 4.33
C LEU A 331 11.41 -14.54 5.80
N THR A 332 11.67 -15.75 6.30
CA THR A 332 11.23 -16.17 7.64
C THR A 332 12.40 -16.63 8.50
N ILE A 333 13.13 -17.67 8.08
CA ILE A 333 14.19 -18.30 8.86
C ILE A 333 15.36 -17.33 9.09
N CYS A 334 15.90 -16.72 8.03
CA CYS A 334 17.00 -15.75 8.14
C CYS A 334 16.62 -14.49 8.94
N THR A 335 15.32 -14.22 9.07
CA THR A 335 14.77 -13.10 9.86
C THR A 335 14.36 -13.52 11.28
N GLY A 336 14.66 -14.75 11.72
CA GLY A 336 14.35 -15.24 13.07
C GLY A 336 12.88 -15.58 13.33
N ARG A 337 12.07 -15.72 12.27
CA ARG A 337 10.61 -15.92 12.34
C ARG A 337 10.20 -17.34 11.98
N GLY A 338 10.80 -18.33 12.67
CA GLY A 338 10.57 -19.75 12.42
C GLY A 338 9.10 -20.16 12.57
N GLU A 339 8.37 -19.54 13.49
CA GLU A 339 6.94 -19.77 13.70
C GLU A 339 6.09 -19.45 12.47
N ILE A 340 6.49 -18.44 11.69
CA ILE A 340 5.82 -18.08 10.45
C ILE A 340 6.13 -19.12 9.36
N ALA A 341 7.40 -19.54 9.24
CA ALA A 341 7.79 -20.65 8.36
C ALA A 341 6.95 -21.89 8.63
N ARG A 342 6.83 -22.29 9.91
CA ARG A 342 6.01 -23.42 10.34
C ARG A 342 4.55 -23.28 9.88
N SER A 343 3.95 -22.11 10.07
CA SER A 343 2.56 -21.85 9.65
C SER A 343 2.40 -21.96 8.12
N ILE A 344 3.34 -21.42 7.35
CA ILE A 344 3.30 -21.48 5.88
C ILE A 344 3.45 -22.93 5.39
N LEU A 345 4.43 -23.68 5.90
CA LEU A 345 4.63 -25.08 5.51
C LEU A 345 3.35 -25.90 5.76
N ARG A 346 2.75 -25.77 6.95
CA ARG A 346 1.47 -26.43 7.28
C ARG A 346 0.33 -26.02 6.36
N THR A 347 0.22 -24.73 6.06
CA THR A 347 -0.79 -24.19 5.15
C THR A 347 -0.69 -24.87 3.78
N PHE A 348 0.52 -25.04 3.24
CA PHE A 348 0.73 -25.69 1.95
C PHE A 348 0.57 -27.21 1.97
N ALA A 349 0.89 -27.90 3.07
CA ALA A 349 0.65 -29.34 3.22
C ALA A 349 -0.82 -29.72 3.02
N ARG A 350 -1.76 -28.85 3.42
CA ARG A 350 -3.21 -29.07 3.20
C ARG A 350 -3.61 -29.12 1.73
N TYR A 351 -2.76 -28.59 0.86
CA TYR A 351 -2.99 -28.55 -0.58
C TYR A 351 -2.13 -29.56 -1.34
N VAL A 352 -1.44 -30.50 -0.68
CA VAL A 352 -0.75 -31.56 -1.41
C VAL A 352 -1.79 -32.48 -2.04
N ASP A 353 -1.75 -32.60 -3.38
CA ASP A 353 -2.57 -33.55 -4.12
C ASP A 353 -1.68 -34.44 -4.98
N ARG A 354 -1.83 -35.77 -4.83
CA ARG A 354 -1.05 -36.78 -5.57
C ARG A 354 0.47 -36.54 -5.56
N GLY A 355 1.01 -36.02 -4.46
CA GLY A 355 2.43 -35.72 -4.29
C GLY A 355 2.89 -34.40 -4.92
N MET A 356 1.97 -33.57 -5.40
CA MET A 356 2.26 -32.26 -5.97
C MET A 356 1.79 -31.14 -5.05
N LEU A 357 2.61 -30.11 -4.89
CA LEU A 357 2.15 -28.81 -4.39
C LEU A 357 1.46 -28.01 -5.51
N PRO A 358 0.50 -27.15 -5.17
CA PRO A 358 -0.09 -26.24 -6.13
C PRO A 358 0.94 -25.21 -6.58
N ASN A 359 0.96 -24.93 -7.88
CA ASN A 359 1.75 -23.86 -8.46
C ASN A 359 1.15 -22.49 -8.14
N ARG A 360 -0.18 -22.36 -8.30
CA ARG A 360 -0.89 -21.07 -8.22
C ARG A 360 -2.21 -21.23 -7.48
N PHE A 361 -2.50 -20.28 -6.60
CA PHE A 361 -3.86 -20.04 -6.11
C PHE A 361 -4.52 -18.93 -6.95
N PRO A 362 -5.62 -19.21 -7.67
CA PRO A 362 -6.25 -18.24 -8.56
C PRO A 362 -6.83 -17.02 -7.83
N ASP A 363 -6.61 -15.81 -8.36
CA ASP A 363 -7.06 -14.53 -7.78
C ASP A 363 -8.58 -14.41 -7.60
N ALA A 364 -9.35 -14.97 -8.54
CA ALA A 364 -10.82 -14.94 -8.52
C ALA A 364 -11.42 -15.92 -7.49
N GLY A 365 -10.58 -16.71 -6.80
CA GLY A 365 -10.98 -17.92 -6.10
C GLY A 365 -11.14 -19.11 -7.07
N GLY A 366 -10.92 -20.33 -6.57
CA GLY A 366 -11.01 -21.54 -7.38
C GLY A 366 -10.12 -22.67 -6.89
N ALA A 367 -10.11 -23.78 -7.63
CA ALA A 367 -9.23 -24.89 -7.35
C ALA A 367 -7.76 -24.48 -7.62
N PRO A 368 -6.81 -24.86 -6.75
CA PRO A 368 -5.40 -24.65 -7.00
C PRO A 368 -4.93 -25.34 -8.29
N GLU A 369 -3.95 -24.75 -8.98
CA GLU A 369 -3.40 -25.30 -10.22
C GLU A 369 -2.15 -26.14 -9.94
N TYR A 370 -2.17 -27.43 -10.32
CA TYR A 370 -1.08 -28.38 -10.09
C TYR A 370 -0.28 -28.64 -11.37
N ASN A 371 0.30 -27.59 -11.95
CA ASN A 371 1.08 -27.65 -13.20
C ASN A 371 2.59 -27.45 -12.97
N THR A 372 3.10 -27.86 -11.80
CA THR A 372 4.50 -27.70 -11.41
C THR A 372 5.04 -28.99 -10.80
N ALA A 373 6.10 -29.55 -11.38
CA ALA A 373 6.74 -30.76 -10.87
C ALA A 373 7.82 -30.43 -9.82
N ASP A 374 8.44 -29.26 -9.91
CA ASP A 374 9.56 -28.85 -9.08
C ASP A 374 9.14 -28.18 -7.77
N ALA A 375 7.91 -27.65 -7.65
CA ALA A 375 7.47 -27.01 -6.40
C ALA A 375 7.52 -27.96 -5.19
N THR A 376 7.20 -29.24 -5.37
CA THR A 376 7.33 -30.24 -4.30
C THR A 376 8.79 -30.45 -3.89
N LEU A 377 9.73 -30.40 -4.84
CA LEU A 377 11.17 -30.53 -4.51
C LEU A 377 11.64 -29.32 -3.70
N TRP A 378 11.19 -28.12 -4.06
CA TRP A 378 11.43 -26.91 -3.26
C TRP A 378 10.78 -26.98 -1.88
N TYR A 379 9.63 -27.65 -1.74
CA TYR A 379 9.02 -27.87 -0.44
C TYR A 379 9.88 -28.72 0.49
N PHE A 380 10.44 -29.81 -0.03
CA PHE A 380 11.40 -30.61 0.74
C PHE A 380 12.62 -29.78 1.16
N GLU A 381 13.14 -28.95 0.28
CA GLU A 381 14.27 -28.07 0.60
C GLU A 381 13.90 -27.02 1.67
N ALA A 382 12.71 -26.43 1.58
CA ALA A 382 12.20 -25.48 2.57
C ALA A 382 12.00 -26.14 3.94
N ILE A 383 11.48 -27.37 3.98
CA ILE A 383 11.34 -28.17 5.20
C ILE A 383 12.72 -28.49 5.78
N ARG A 384 13.67 -28.95 4.95
CA ARG A 384 15.04 -29.25 5.37
C ARG A 384 15.68 -28.02 6.00
N ALA A 385 15.61 -26.87 5.34
CA ALA A 385 16.13 -25.61 5.85
C ALA A 385 15.45 -25.19 7.17
N TYR A 386 14.14 -25.39 7.31
CA TYR A 386 13.41 -25.12 8.54
C TYR A 386 13.87 -26.01 9.70
N VAL A 387 13.99 -27.31 9.46
CA VAL A 387 14.40 -28.27 10.50
C VAL A 387 15.85 -28.04 10.90
N ASP A 388 16.75 -27.82 9.94
CA ASP A 388 18.16 -27.49 10.23
C ASP A 388 18.29 -26.24 11.12
N ALA A 389 17.43 -25.23 10.90
CA ALA A 389 17.48 -23.98 11.64
C ALA A 389 16.79 -24.02 13.00
N THR A 390 15.78 -24.88 13.18
CA THR A 390 14.90 -24.86 14.37
C THR A 390 14.97 -26.12 15.24
N GLY A 391 15.42 -27.25 14.68
CA GLY A 391 15.37 -28.57 15.31
C GLY A 391 13.95 -29.11 15.55
N ASP A 392 12.92 -28.55 14.89
CA ASP A 392 11.51 -28.91 15.13
C ASP A 392 11.08 -30.17 14.35
N ASP A 393 11.57 -31.33 14.79
CA ASP A 393 11.20 -32.65 14.26
C ASP A 393 9.71 -32.97 14.44
N ARG A 394 8.99 -32.26 15.32
CA ARG A 394 7.55 -32.46 15.49
C ARG A 394 6.80 -32.01 14.25
N LEU A 395 7.22 -30.91 13.61
CA LEU A 395 6.61 -30.49 12.36
C LEU A 395 6.77 -31.56 11.27
N LEU A 396 7.93 -32.22 11.18
CA LEU A 396 8.14 -33.32 10.23
C LEU A 396 7.17 -34.48 10.42
N GLY A 397 6.78 -34.79 11.66
CA GLY A 397 5.77 -35.80 11.94
C GLY A 397 4.32 -35.34 11.69
N GLU A 398 4.09 -34.03 11.61
CA GLU A 398 2.77 -33.43 11.32
C GLU A 398 2.47 -33.33 9.81
N LEU A 399 3.50 -33.07 8.99
CA LEU A 399 3.42 -32.91 7.53
C LEU A 399 3.40 -34.27 6.82
#